data_AF-A0A2N9GF94-F1
#
_entry.id   AF-A0A2N9GF94-F1
#
_cell.length_a   1.000
_cell.length_b   1.000
_cell.length_c   1.000
_cell.angle_alpha   90.00
_cell.angle_beta   90.00
_cell.angle_gamma   90.00
#
_symmetry.space_group_name_H-M   'P 1'
#
loop_
_entity.id
_entity.type
_entity.pdbx_description
1 polymer ?
#
loop_
_entity_poly.entity_id
_entity_poly.type
_entity_poly.pdbx_seq_one_letter_code
_entity_poly.pdbx_strand_id
1 'polypeptide(L)'
;MAASPVNPKPHQHTRSNSFPTRTHPLISELNDQLIRLRDQEATSSSSTSICQKLNGLQDLHDCIDKILLLLFTQTLAKEQHKKCINEMLDGSLRLLDVCGTTKDVLLQTKECTRELQSTLCRKQGSKMELTVEVEKYLASRKVGIKAIQKALKGMQSNFNYKNIEELAIISMLKEVEAVTLMVL
;
A
#
# COMPACT_ATOMS: atom_id res chain seq x y z
N MET A 1 31.42 -38.04 65.72
CA MET A 1 30.73 -36.78 65.42
C MET A 1 30.98 -36.46 63.95
N ALA A 2 30.07 -36.87 63.06
CA ALA A 2 30.18 -36.64 61.62
C ALA A 2 29.38 -35.39 61.25
N ALA A 3 30.01 -34.41 60.61
CA ALA A 3 29.37 -33.18 60.17
C ALA A 3 28.67 -33.38 58.82
N SER A 4 27.36 -33.11 58.76
CA SER A 4 26.60 -33.06 57.51
C SER A 4 26.91 -31.78 56.74
N PRO A 5 27.05 -31.81 55.39
CA PRO A 5 27.11 -30.59 54.60
C PRO A 5 25.71 -30.01 54.39
N VAL A 6 25.56 -28.73 54.72
CA VAL A 6 24.37 -27.91 54.46
C VAL A 6 24.31 -27.60 52.95
N ASN A 7 23.20 -27.98 52.32
CA ASN A 7 22.89 -27.68 50.91
C ASN A 7 22.60 -26.18 50.73
N PRO A 8 23.35 -25.42 49.92
CA PRO A 8 23.02 -24.03 49.63
C PRO A 8 21.93 -23.99 48.55
N LYS A 9 20.74 -23.50 48.93
CA LYS A 9 19.65 -23.20 48.00
C LYS A 9 20.16 -22.21 46.93
N PRO A 10 19.97 -22.46 45.63
CA PRO A 10 20.28 -21.45 44.63
C PRO A 10 19.27 -20.30 44.75
N HIS A 11 19.79 -19.09 44.94
CA HIS A 11 19.02 -17.85 44.84
C HIS A 11 18.44 -17.75 43.43
N GLN A 12 17.12 -17.87 43.31
CA GLN A 12 16.43 -17.58 42.06
C GLN A 12 16.53 -16.08 41.80
N HIS A 13 17.33 -15.70 40.82
CA HIS A 13 17.25 -14.38 40.22
C HIS A 13 15.90 -14.27 39.52
N THR A 14 14.98 -13.48 40.08
CA THR A 14 13.82 -12.97 39.36
C THR A 14 14.32 -12.14 38.20
N ARG A 15 14.47 -12.75 37.01
CA ARG A 15 14.66 -12.03 35.76
C ARG A 15 13.38 -11.24 35.51
N SER A 16 13.49 -9.92 35.54
CA SER A 16 12.45 -9.02 35.05
C SER A 16 12.19 -9.34 33.58
N ASN A 17 11.02 -9.89 33.28
CA ASN A 17 10.54 -10.04 31.92
C ASN A 17 10.28 -8.64 31.37
N SER A 18 11.19 -8.12 30.54
CA SER A 18 10.89 -6.98 29.70
C SER A 18 9.70 -7.36 28.82
N PHE A 19 8.52 -6.80 29.10
CA PHE A 19 7.40 -6.87 28.18
C PHE A 19 7.88 -6.35 26.82
N PRO A 20 7.51 -7.02 25.70
CA PRO A 20 7.83 -6.47 24.39
C PRO A 20 7.27 -5.04 24.33
N THR A 21 8.12 -4.11 23.91
CA THR A 21 7.77 -2.69 23.76
C THR A 21 6.48 -2.62 22.97
N ARG A 22 5.39 -2.15 23.59
CA ARG A 22 4.09 -2.06 22.94
C ARG A 22 4.24 -1.13 21.73
N THR A 23 4.15 -1.69 20.53
CA THR A 23 4.14 -0.89 19.30
C THR A 23 2.97 0.07 19.34
N HIS A 24 3.16 1.27 18.78
CA HIS A 24 2.11 2.28 18.76
C HIS A 24 0.85 1.69 18.07
N PRO A 25 -0.37 1.91 18.60
CA PRO A 25 -1.59 1.30 18.05
C PRO A 25 -1.74 1.52 16.54
N LEU A 26 -1.40 2.72 16.04
CA LEU A 26 -1.44 3.04 14.60
C LEU A 26 -0.43 2.23 13.77
N ILE A 27 0.76 1.93 14.30
CA ILE A 27 1.76 1.13 13.58
C ILE A 27 1.33 -0.34 13.52
N SER A 28 0.67 -0.84 14.58
CA SER A 28 0.05 -2.16 14.56
C SER A 28 -1.04 -2.24 13.50
N GLU A 29 -1.93 -1.24 13.47
CA GLU A 29 -2.99 -1.15 12.49
C GLU A 29 -2.42 -1.14 11.06
N LEU A 30 -1.43 -0.30 10.76
CA LEU A 30 -0.77 -0.27 9.44
C LEU A 30 -0.22 -1.64 9.03
N ASN A 31 0.49 -2.33 9.93
CA ASN A 31 1.05 -3.65 9.64
C ASN A 31 -0.05 -4.68 9.34
N ASP A 32 -1.15 -4.66 10.09
CA ASP A 32 -2.30 -5.54 9.85
C ASP A 32 -2.92 -5.27 8.46
N GLN A 33 -2.97 -4.00 8.03
CA GLN A 33 -3.45 -3.60 6.70
C GLN A 33 -2.51 -4.11 5.59
N LEU A 34 -1.19 -3.95 5.76
CA LEU A 34 -0.18 -4.43 4.81
C LEU A 34 -0.21 -5.96 4.66
N ILE A 35 -0.27 -6.69 5.77
CA ILE A 35 -0.35 -8.16 5.77
C ILE A 35 -1.59 -8.60 5.03
N ARG A 36 -2.75 -8.01 5.35
CA ARG A 36 -4.02 -8.36 4.70
C ARG A 36 -4.00 -8.15 3.19
N LEU A 37 -3.48 -7.01 2.71
CA LEU A 37 -3.38 -6.74 1.27
C LEU A 37 -2.39 -7.69 0.58
N ARG A 38 -1.31 -8.07 1.26
CA ARG A 38 -0.33 -9.04 0.73
C ARG A 38 -0.91 -10.45 0.65
N ASP A 39 -1.67 -10.87 1.66
CA ASP A 39 -2.31 -12.19 1.71
C ASP A 39 -3.43 -12.33 0.67
N GLN A 40 -4.14 -11.23 0.38
CA GLN A 40 -5.12 -11.14 -0.70
C GLN A 40 -4.49 -11.31 -2.10
N GLU A 41 -3.21 -10.97 -2.25
CA GLU A 41 -2.46 -11.19 -3.49
C GLU A 41 -1.90 -12.61 -3.58
N ALA A 42 -1.33 -13.13 -2.48
CA ALA A 42 -0.73 -14.46 -2.43
C ALA A 42 -1.76 -15.59 -2.57
N THR A 43 -2.98 -15.37 -2.08
CA THR A 43 -4.07 -16.33 -2.20
C THR A 43 -4.76 -16.16 -3.56
N SER A 44 -4.20 -16.78 -4.60
CA SER A 44 -4.72 -16.81 -5.99
C SER A 44 -6.13 -17.44 -6.18
N SER A 45 -6.97 -17.53 -5.14
CA SER A 45 -8.39 -17.87 -5.29
C SER A 45 -9.18 -16.64 -5.75
N SER A 46 -9.53 -16.64 -7.03
CA SER A 46 -10.14 -15.60 -7.88
C SER A 46 -11.41 -14.85 -7.40
N SER A 47 -11.63 -14.56 -6.12
CA SER A 47 -12.89 -13.94 -5.66
C SER A 47 -12.79 -12.53 -5.10
N THR A 48 -11.60 -11.99 -4.80
CA THR A 48 -11.51 -10.60 -4.33
C THR A 48 -11.69 -9.64 -5.49
N SER A 49 -12.83 -8.95 -5.51
CA SER A 49 -13.11 -7.94 -6.54
C SER A 49 -12.08 -6.81 -6.48
N ILE A 50 -11.80 -6.18 -7.63
CA ILE A 50 -10.95 -4.98 -7.72
C ILE A 50 -11.43 -3.92 -6.72
N CYS A 51 -12.75 -3.78 -6.53
CA CYS A 51 -13.33 -2.87 -5.54
C CYS A 51 -12.86 -3.16 -4.11
N GLN A 52 -12.77 -4.43 -3.70
CA GLN A 52 -12.31 -4.80 -2.36
C GLN A 52 -10.81 -4.48 -2.18
N LYS A 53 -9.98 -4.72 -3.20
CA LYS A 53 -8.56 -4.36 -3.17
C LYS A 53 -8.38 -2.84 -3.07
N LEU A 54 -9.14 -2.07 -3.85
CA LEU A 54 -9.12 -0.60 -3.80
C LEU A 54 -9.63 -0.05 -2.47
N ASN A 55 -10.66 -0.66 -1.87
CA ASN A 55 -11.13 -0.27 -0.54
C ASN A 55 -10.08 -0.56 0.54
N GLY A 56 -9.41 -1.72 0.47
CA GLY A 56 -8.31 -2.02 1.40
C GLY A 56 -7.13 -1.05 1.24
N LEU A 57 -6.89 -0.56 0.02
CA LEU A 57 -5.90 0.48 -0.23
C LEU A 57 -6.31 1.82 0.40
N GLN A 58 -7.59 2.18 0.34
CA GLN A 58 -8.12 3.35 1.04
C GLN A 58 -7.88 3.25 2.55
N ASP A 59 -8.23 2.10 3.17
CA ASP A 59 -8.02 1.88 4.61
C ASP A 59 -6.53 2.00 5.01
N LEU A 60 -5.62 1.49 4.16
CA LEU A 60 -4.17 1.61 4.35
C LEU A 60 -3.72 3.08 4.32
N HIS A 61 -4.18 3.86 3.34
CA HIS A 61 -3.82 5.27 3.22
C HIS A 61 -4.42 6.12 4.36
N ASP A 62 -5.64 5.83 4.81
CA ASP A 62 -6.25 6.50 5.96
C ASP A 62 -5.44 6.27 7.25
N CYS A 63 -4.83 5.08 7.40
CA CYS A 63 -3.94 4.78 8.52
C CYS A 63 -2.63 5.60 8.44
N ILE A 64 -2.07 5.72 7.24
CA ILE A 64 -0.85 6.48 6.98
C ILE A 64 -1.05 7.96 7.22
N ASP A 65 -2.18 8.52 6.81
CA ASP A 65 -2.50 9.93 7.06
C ASP A 65 -2.49 10.25 8.56
N LYS A 66 -3.01 9.35 9.40
CA LYS A 66 -2.97 9.48 10.86
C LYS A 66 -1.53 9.40 11.40
N ILE A 67 -0.70 8.50 10.86
CA ILE A 67 0.71 8.35 11.27
C ILE A 67 1.52 9.57 10.85
N LEU A 68 1.35 10.05 9.61
CA LEU A 68 2.03 11.23 9.09
C LEU A 68 1.65 12.48 9.88
N LEU A 69 0.36 12.64 10.24
CA LEU A 69 -0.09 13.73 11.09
C LEU A 69 0.61 13.71 12.46
N LEU A 70 0.68 12.53 13.10
CA LEU A 70 1.38 12.37 14.37
C LEU A 70 2.88 12.71 14.25
N LEU A 71 3.56 12.16 13.25
CA LEU A 71 4.97 12.44 12.97
C LEU A 71 5.24 13.91 12.70
N PHE A 72 4.38 14.56 11.91
CA PHE A 72 4.53 15.96 11.52
C PHE A 72 4.37 16.89 12.72
N THR A 73 3.41 16.61 13.62
CA THR A 73 3.28 17.37 14.88
C THR A 73 4.50 17.24 15.78
N GLN A 74 5.21 16.10 15.74
CA GLN A 74 6.42 15.86 16.54
C GLN A 74 7.69 16.41 15.89
N THR A 75 7.78 16.42 14.55
CA THR A 75 8.97 16.85 13.79
C THR A 75 9.00 18.34 13.46
N LEU A 76 7.86 19.04 13.39
CA LEU A 76 7.84 20.50 13.28
C LEU A 76 8.54 21.20 14.46
N ALA A 77 8.65 20.53 15.61
CA ALA A 77 9.44 21.01 16.75
C ALA A 77 10.97 20.93 16.54
N LYS A 78 11.43 20.22 15.52
CA LYS A 78 12.84 20.02 15.16
C LYS A 78 13.04 20.34 13.68
N GLU A 79 13.42 21.58 13.39
CA GLU A 79 13.62 22.16 12.03
C GLU A 79 14.67 21.43 11.15
N GLN A 80 15.27 20.35 11.64
CA GLN A 80 16.38 19.61 11.01
C GLN A 80 15.99 18.71 9.83
N HIS A 81 14.71 18.43 9.59
CA HIS A 81 14.28 17.34 8.68
C HIS A 81 13.71 17.79 7.32
N LYS A 82 13.85 19.07 6.94
CA LYS A 82 13.24 19.65 5.72
C LYS A 82 13.53 18.88 4.43
N LYS A 83 14.76 18.37 4.25
CA LYS A 83 15.14 17.61 3.05
C LYS A 83 14.43 16.26 2.97
N CYS A 84 14.40 15.51 4.07
CA CYS A 84 13.70 14.22 4.16
C CYS A 84 12.19 14.39 3.88
N ILE A 85 11.58 15.43 4.44
CA ILE A 85 10.15 15.73 4.24
C ILE A 85 9.87 16.06 2.78
N ASN A 86 10.68 16.91 2.13
CA ASN A 86 10.49 17.26 0.73
C ASN A 86 10.60 16.05 -0.21
N GLU A 87 11.54 15.15 0.03
CA GLU A 87 11.72 13.93 -0.78
C GLU A 87 10.56 12.94 -0.58
N MET A 88 10.08 12.79 0.66
CA MET A 88 8.87 12.01 0.97
C MET A 88 7.62 12.58 0.26
N LEU A 89 7.48 13.90 0.25
CA LEU A 89 6.37 14.59 -0.43
C LEU A 89 6.47 14.43 -1.96
N ASP A 90 7.67 14.49 -2.54
CA ASP A 90 7.89 14.21 -3.97
C ASP A 90 7.48 12.77 -4.34
N GLY A 91 7.86 11.78 -3.52
CA GLY A 91 7.41 10.40 -3.68
C GLY A 91 5.88 10.25 -3.62
N SER A 92 5.25 10.92 -2.65
CA SER A 92 3.80 10.93 -2.47
C SER A 92 3.07 11.57 -3.65
N LEU A 93 3.63 12.65 -4.22
CA LEU A 93 3.08 13.32 -5.40
C LEU A 93 3.12 12.41 -6.63
N ARG A 94 4.23 11.71 -6.86
CA ARG A 94 4.31 10.73 -7.96
C ARG A 94 3.33 9.57 -7.78
N LEU A 95 3.14 9.11 -6.54
CA LEU A 95 2.14 8.08 -6.25
C LEU A 95 0.73 8.57 -6.60
N LEU A 96 0.41 9.83 -6.25
CA LEU A 96 -0.86 10.46 -6.60
C LEU A 96 -1.07 10.52 -8.11
N ASP A 97 -0.03 10.82 -8.90
CA ASP A 97 -0.10 10.83 -10.37
C ASP A 97 -0.42 9.43 -10.93
N VAL A 98 0.17 8.37 -10.37
CA VAL A 98 -0.14 6.98 -10.75
C VAL A 98 -1.58 6.64 -10.39
N CYS A 99 -2.02 6.93 -9.15
CA CYS A 99 -3.40 6.71 -8.72
C CYS A 99 -4.40 7.46 -9.60
N GLY A 100 -4.10 8.71 -9.99
CA GLY A 100 -4.90 9.51 -10.91
C GLY A 100 -5.02 8.84 -12.27
N THR A 101 -3.90 8.42 -12.85
CA THR A 101 -3.86 7.69 -14.13
C THR A 101 -4.68 6.40 -14.06
N THR A 102 -4.52 5.61 -12.99
CA THR A 102 -5.28 4.36 -12.82
C THR A 102 -6.78 4.63 -12.68
N LYS A 103 -7.17 5.66 -11.93
CA LYS A 103 -8.57 6.09 -11.81
C LYS A 103 -9.17 6.47 -13.16
N ASP A 104 -8.46 7.24 -13.97
CA ASP A 104 -8.92 7.66 -15.29
C ASP A 104 -9.12 6.46 -16.22
N VAL A 105 -8.17 5.51 -16.21
CA VAL A 105 -8.26 4.26 -16.97
C VAL A 105 -9.45 3.40 -16.51
N LEU A 106 -9.72 3.34 -15.20
CA LEU A 106 -10.87 2.62 -14.65
C LEU A 106 -12.20 3.28 -15.08
N LEU A 107 -12.28 4.61 -15.06
CA LEU A 107 -13.45 5.35 -15.53
C LEU A 107 -13.69 5.13 -17.03
N GLN A 108 -12.64 5.19 -17.85
CA GLN A 108 -12.72 4.90 -19.28
C GLN A 108 -13.16 3.47 -19.54
N THR A 109 -12.60 2.49 -18.81
CA THR A 109 -12.98 1.08 -18.93
C THR A 109 -14.46 0.89 -18.59
N LYS A 110 -14.94 1.53 -17.52
CA LYS A 110 -16.35 1.51 -17.11
C LYS A 110 -17.27 2.08 -18.20
N GLU A 111 -16.87 3.16 -18.87
CA GLU A 111 -17.61 3.74 -19.98
C GLU A 111 -17.66 2.77 -21.17
N CYS A 112 -16.51 2.25 -21.63
CA CYS A 112 -16.47 1.28 -22.74
C CYS A 112 -17.28 0.01 -22.43
N THR A 113 -17.28 -0.48 -21.18
CA THR A 113 -18.13 -1.61 -20.77
C THR A 113 -19.62 -1.27 -20.88
N ARG A 114 -20.04 -0.04 -20.52
CA ARG A 114 -21.43 0.40 -20.67
C ARG A 114 -21.85 0.51 -22.13
N GLU A 115 -20.98 1.03 -22.99
CA GLU A 115 -21.22 1.09 -24.44
C GLU A 115 -21.36 -0.32 -25.03
N LEU A 116 -20.45 -1.22 -24.69
CA LEU A 116 -20.49 -2.63 -25.10
C LEU A 116 -21.76 -3.35 -24.61
N GLN A 117 -22.18 -3.12 -23.37
CA GLN A 117 -23.43 -3.67 -22.85
C GLN A 117 -24.64 -3.09 -23.61
N SER A 118 -24.64 -1.79 -23.88
CA SER A 118 -25.71 -1.11 -24.62
C SER A 118 -25.86 -1.67 -26.03
N THR A 119 -24.76 -1.89 -26.77
CA THR A 119 -24.79 -2.48 -28.11
C THR A 119 -25.30 -3.92 -28.08
N LEU A 120 -24.91 -4.71 -27.07
CA LEU A 120 -25.41 -6.07 -26.87
C LEU A 120 -26.92 -6.12 -26.56
N CYS A 121 -27.43 -5.18 -25.77
CA CYS A 121 -28.84 -5.16 -25.35
C CYS A 121 -29.81 -4.61 -26.42
N ARG A 122 -29.31 -3.93 -27.45
CA ARG A 122 -30.15 -3.49 -28.57
C ARG A 122 -30.57 -4.73 -29.38
N LYS A 123 -31.88 -5.03 -29.41
CA LYS A 123 -32.50 -6.17 -30.13
C LYS A 123 -32.17 -6.26 -31.63
N GLN A 124 -31.50 -5.25 -32.20
CA GLN A 124 -31.10 -5.12 -33.60
C GLN A 124 -29.64 -4.64 -33.75
N GLY A 125 -28.75 -4.90 -32.79
CA GLY A 125 -27.33 -4.68 -32.99
C GLY A 125 -26.80 -5.62 -34.08
N SER A 126 -26.26 -5.07 -35.17
CA SER A 126 -25.61 -5.91 -36.18
C SER A 126 -24.39 -6.59 -35.57
N LYS A 127 -24.11 -7.84 -35.96
CA LYS A 127 -22.88 -8.54 -35.55
C LYS A 127 -21.63 -7.69 -35.83
N MET A 128 -21.67 -6.86 -36.89
CA MET A 128 -20.63 -5.91 -37.25
C MET A 128 -20.46 -4.77 -36.23
N GLU A 129 -21.56 -4.21 -35.72
CA GLU A 129 -21.54 -3.12 -34.73
C GLU A 129 -20.97 -3.62 -33.40
N LEU A 130 -21.38 -4.82 -32.98
CA LEU A 130 -20.84 -5.47 -31.78
C LEU A 130 -19.33 -5.75 -31.92
N THR A 131 -18.87 -6.24 -33.07
CA THR A 131 -17.43 -6.47 -33.28
C THR A 131 -16.61 -5.19 -33.18
N VAL A 132 -17.12 -4.07 -33.72
CA VAL A 132 -16.45 -2.77 -33.64
C VAL A 132 -16.35 -2.30 -32.18
N GLU A 133 -17.41 -2.44 -31.38
CA GLU A 133 -17.42 -2.03 -29.98
C GLU A 133 -16.48 -2.90 -29.12
N VAL A 134 -16.42 -4.21 -29.40
CA VAL A 134 -15.45 -5.13 -28.76
C VAL A 134 -14.02 -4.72 -29.08
N GLU A 135 -13.71 -4.42 -30.34
CA GLU A 135 -12.38 -3.96 -30.75
C GLU A 135 -12.00 -2.64 -30.06
N LYS A 136 -12.93 -1.69 -29.97
CA LYS A 136 -12.76 -0.42 -29.25
C LYS A 136 -12.47 -0.65 -27.76
N TYR A 137 -13.23 -1.53 -27.08
CA TYR A 137 -12.98 -1.88 -25.68
C TYR A 137 -11.58 -2.49 -25.48
N LEU A 138 -11.17 -3.43 -26.33
CA LEU A 138 -9.85 -4.07 -26.25
C LEU A 138 -8.71 -3.08 -26.52
N ALA A 139 -8.88 -2.19 -27.50
CA ALA A 139 -7.92 -1.13 -27.79
C ALA A 139 -7.78 -0.14 -26.62
N SER A 140 -8.91 0.32 -26.07
CA SER A 140 -8.98 1.19 -24.90
C SER A 140 -8.24 0.57 -23.70
N ARG A 141 -8.55 -0.70 -23.38
CA ARG A 141 -7.88 -1.44 -22.31
C ARG A 141 -6.36 -1.53 -22.51
N LYS A 142 -5.91 -1.79 -23.75
CA LYS A 142 -4.47 -1.85 -24.08
C LYS A 142 -3.78 -0.51 -23.91
N VAL A 143 -4.45 0.60 -24.26
CA VAL A 143 -3.94 1.95 -24.06
C VAL A 143 -3.85 2.28 -22.57
N GLY A 144 -4.90 1.97 -21.80
CA GLY A 144 -4.93 2.19 -20.36
C GLY A 144 -3.82 1.46 -19.61
N ILE A 145 -3.62 0.17 -19.89
CA ILE A 145 -2.52 -0.61 -19.29
C ILE A 145 -1.15 0.03 -19.59
N LYS A 146 -0.94 0.50 -20.83
CA LYS A 146 0.32 1.18 -21.20
C LYS A 146 0.49 2.51 -20.46
N ALA A 147 -0.59 3.26 -20.23
CA ALA A 147 -0.55 4.52 -19.50
C ALA A 147 -0.12 4.28 -18.04
N ILE A 148 -0.73 3.29 -17.37
CA ILE A 148 -0.38 2.90 -16.01
C ILE A 148 1.09 2.46 -15.94
N GLN A 149 1.54 1.57 -16.84
CA GLN A 149 2.94 1.12 -16.89
C GLN A 149 3.93 2.27 -17.11
N LYS A 150 3.58 3.26 -17.93
CA LYS A 150 4.41 4.45 -18.16
C LYS A 150 4.50 5.31 -16.89
N ALA A 151 3.39 5.49 -16.17
CA ALA A 151 3.35 6.24 -14.93
C ALA A 151 4.17 5.53 -13.83
N LEU A 152 4.02 4.21 -13.70
CA LEU A 152 4.80 3.36 -12.78
C LEU A 152 6.31 3.48 -13.01
N LYS A 153 6.75 3.52 -14.27
CA LYS A 153 8.18 3.66 -14.59
C LYS A 153 8.76 4.99 -14.12
N GLY A 154 7.95 6.04 -14.02
CA GLY A 154 8.35 7.36 -13.52
C GLY A 154 8.58 7.42 -12.01
N MET A 155 8.14 6.42 -11.23
CA MET A 155 8.25 6.42 -9.77
C MET A 155 9.61 5.94 -9.23
N GLN A 156 10.45 5.28 -10.04
CA GLN A 156 11.70 4.70 -9.56
C GLN A 156 12.69 5.79 -9.11
N SER A 157 12.94 5.89 -7.80
CA SER A 157 13.94 6.79 -7.22
C SER A 157 14.77 6.10 -6.15
N ASN A 158 16.08 6.33 -6.20
CA ASN A 158 17.04 5.83 -5.23
C ASN A 158 17.29 6.90 -4.17
N PHE A 159 17.23 6.51 -2.91
CA PHE A 159 17.38 7.43 -1.78
C PHE A 159 18.59 7.06 -0.92
N ASN A 160 19.21 8.07 -0.29
CA ASN A 160 20.37 7.91 0.57
C ASN A 160 20.13 8.65 1.89
N TYR A 161 19.98 7.90 2.99
CA TYR A 161 19.56 8.43 4.30
C TYR A 161 20.67 8.26 5.35
N LYS A 162 20.71 9.19 6.32
CA LYS A 162 21.79 9.28 7.32
C LYS A 162 21.39 8.89 8.75
N ASN A 163 20.10 8.94 9.12
CA ASN A 163 19.62 8.64 10.48
C ASN A 163 18.74 7.39 10.55
N ILE A 164 18.79 6.69 11.69
CA ILE A 164 18.09 5.41 11.93
C ILE A 164 16.56 5.59 12.06
N GLU A 165 16.08 6.64 12.73
CA GLU A 165 14.64 6.91 12.89
C GLU A 165 13.98 7.34 11.56
N GLU A 166 14.66 8.19 10.78
CA GLU A 166 14.24 8.55 9.42
C GLU A 166 14.17 7.30 8.54
N LEU A 167 15.17 6.42 8.64
CA LEU A 167 15.22 5.17 7.89
C LEU A 167 14.02 4.26 8.21
N ALA A 168 13.58 4.19 9.47
CA ALA A 168 12.44 3.37 9.86
C ALA A 168 11.12 3.87 9.26
N ILE A 169 10.87 5.19 9.35
CA ILE A 169 9.68 5.83 8.79
C ILE A 169 9.64 5.65 7.27
N ILE A 170 10.78 5.91 6.62
CA ILE A 170 10.89 5.78 5.17
C ILE A 170 10.75 4.32 4.74
N SER A 171 11.30 3.37 5.49
CA SER A 171 11.14 1.95 5.19
C SER A 171 9.67 1.54 5.22
N MET A 172 8.91 2.01 6.22
CA MET A 172 7.46 1.76 6.27
C MET A 172 6.74 2.38 5.07
N LEU A 173 7.03 3.65 4.73
CA LEU A 173 6.40 4.32 3.59
C LEU A 173 6.73 3.65 2.25
N LYS A 174 7.95 3.15 2.08
CA LYS A 174 8.35 2.35 0.91
C LYS A 174 7.60 1.02 0.84
N GLU A 175 7.31 0.41 1.97
CA GLU A 175 6.53 -0.83 2.01
C GLU A 175 5.08 -0.59 1.59
N VAL A 176 4.48 0.50 2.07
CA VAL A 176 3.17 0.97 1.60
C VAL A 176 3.20 1.24 0.10
N GLU A 177 4.18 1.99 -0.38
CA GLU A 177 4.34 2.31 -1.79
C GLU A 177 4.36 1.01 -2.61
N ALA A 178 5.18 0.04 -2.21
CA ALA A 178 5.25 -1.26 -2.88
C ALA A 178 3.91 -2.02 -2.88
N VAL A 179 3.17 -2.04 -1.77
CA VAL A 179 1.84 -2.67 -1.70
C VAL A 179 0.83 -1.93 -2.57
N THR A 180 0.88 -0.60 -2.60
CA THR A 180 0.01 0.24 -3.42
C THR A 180 0.23 -0.06 -4.90
N LEU A 181 1.49 -0.10 -5.34
CA LEU A 181 1.85 -0.41 -6.73
C LEU A 181 1.56 -1.85 -7.12
N MET A 182 1.51 -2.78 -6.17
CA MET A 182 1.10 -4.15 -6.42
C MET A 182 -0.42 -4.25 -6.66
N VAL A 183 -1.22 -3.44 -5.95
CA VAL A 183 -2.68 -3.42 -6.09
C VAL A 183 -3.15 -2.73 -7.38
N LEU A 184 -2.41 -1.71 -7.85
CA LEU A 184 -2.72 -0.91 -9.05
C LEU A 184 -2.27 -1.57 -10.35
#